data_AF-A0A2V8KBT8-F1
#
_entry.id   AF-A0A2V8KBT8-F1
#
_cell.length_a   1.000
_cell.length_b   1.000
_cell.length_c   1.000
_cell.angle_alpha   90.00
_cell.angle_beta   90.00
_cell.angle_gamma   90.00
#
_symmetry.space_group_name_H-M   'P 1'
#
loop_
_entity.id
_entity.type
_entity.pdbx_description
1 polymer ?
#
loop_
_entity_poly.entity_id
_entity_poly.type
_entity_poly.pdbx_seq_one_letter_code
_entity_poly.pdbx_strand_id
1 'polypeptide(L)'
;MKSLSLDLFFRLNVARIHLQPLAERKEDIPDLVRFFLHEHNLANERRIEGFTPELMSCLLQYDWPGNVRELRNLVEVLFVDPPPGLVSLLNLPDSFRRIFCRYIDRATAERDRIIAALY
;
A
#
# COMPACT_ATOMS: atom_id res chain seq x y z
N MET A 1 -9.95 -35.19 -16.90
CA MET A 1 -11.25 -34.47 -16.84
C MET A 1 -11.77 -34.49 -15.41
N LYS A 2 -11.51 -33.43 -14.65
CA LYS A 2 -12.37 -32.84 -13.59
C LYS A 2 -11.66 -31.58 -13.09
N SER A 3 -11.96 -30.53 -13.83
CA SER A 3 -11.75 -29.12 -13.55
C SER A 3 -12.59 -28.67 -12.35
N LEU A 4 -12.26 -27.47 -11.86
CA LEU A 4 -13.08 -26.61 -10.99
C LEU A 4 -12.99 -26.85 -9.46
N SER A 5 -11.88 -26.45 -8.83
CA SER A 5 -11.94 -25.82 -7.49
C SER A 5 -12.28 -24.33 -7.62
N LEU A 6 -13.30 -24.04 -8.44
CA LEU A 6 -13.95 -22.75 -8.57
C LEU A 6 -14.90 -22.50 -7.39
N ASP A 7 -15.13 -23.48 -6.51
CA ASP A 7 -16.02 -23.34 -5.35
C ASP A 7 -15.42 -22.43 -4.24
N LEU A 8 -14.08 -22.41 -4.08
CA LEU A 8 -13.40 -21.46 -3.19
C LEU A 8 -13.40 -20.02 -3.75
N PHE A 9 -13.57 -19.86 -5.06
CA PHE A 9 -13.63 -18.56 -5.74
C PHE A 9 -14.98 -17.85 -5.50
N PHE A 10 -16.01 -18.57 -5.00
CA PHE A 10 -17.39 -18.09 -4.94
C PHE A 10 -17.91 -17.68 -3.56
N ARG A 11 -17.23 -17.97 -2.44
CA ARG A 11 -17.82 -17.76 -1.10
C ARG A 11 -17.47 -16.45 -0.38
N LEU A 12 -16.63 -15.58 -0.94
CA LEU A 12 -16.51 -14.19 -0.47
C LEU A 12 -16.83 -13.18 -1.58
N ASN A 13 -17.93 -13.47 -2.28
CA ASN A 13 -18.79 -12.50 -2.95
C ASN A 13 -19.54 -11.61 -1.91
N VAL A 14 -18.86 -11.16 -0.85
CA VAL A 14 -19.46 -10.29 0.17
C VAL A 14 -19.22 -8.85 -0.27
N ALA A 15 -20.24 -8.31 -0.91
CA ALA A 15 -20.37 -6.95 -1.42
C ALA A 15 -19.45 -6.61 -2.61
N ARG A 16 -19.98 -6.83 -3.82
CA ARG A 16 -19.69 -5.94 -4.96
C ARG A 16 -20.22 -4.55 -4.63
N ILE A 17 -19.52 -3.85 -3.74
CA ILE A 17 -19.49 -2.40 -3.81
C ILE A 17 -18.73 -2.13 -5.11
N HIS A 18 -19.30 -1.34 -6.02
CA HIS A 18 -18.51 -0.71 -7.08
C HIS A 18 -17.50 0.21 -6.38
N LEU A 19 -16.44 -0.37 -5.82
CA LEU A 19 -15.32 0.41 -5.32
C LEU A 19 -14.66 0.97 -6.58
N GLN A 20 -14.72 2.29 -6.71
CA GLN A 20 -13.88 2.97 -7.68
C GLN A 20 -12.44 2.50 -7.49
N PRO A 21 -11.65 2.36 -8.56
CA PRO A 21 -10.25 2.02 -8.44
C PRO A 21 -9.57 2.91 -7.42
N LEU A 22 -8.66 2.36 -6.61
CA LEU A 22 -7.92 3.15 -5.62
C LEU A 22 -7.11 4.26 -6.31
N ALA A 23 -6.77 4.08 -7.59
CA ALA A 23 -6.20 5.09 -8.47
C ALA A 23 -7.03 6.38 -8.59
N GLU A 24 -8.36 6.28 -8.57
CA GLU A 24 -9.30 7.41 -8.64
C GLU A 24 -9.56 8.06 -7.27
N ARG A 25 -9.13 7.40 -6.18
CA ARG A 25 -9.38 7.77 -4.78
C ARG A 25 -8.12 7.70 -3.93
N LYS A 26 -7.02 8.21 -4.48
CA LYS A 26 -5.72 8.21 -3.79
C LYS A 26 -5.77 8.99 -2.46
N GLU A 27 -6.71 9.93 -2.33
CA GLU A 27 -6.98 10.71 -1.12
C GLU A 27 -7.44 9.84 0.07
N ASP A 28 -8.07 8.68 -0.19
CA ASP A 28 -8.55 7.76 0.85
C ASP A 28 -7.42 6.85 1.39
N ILE A 29 -6.26 6.79 0.70
CA ILE A 29 -5.15 5.89 1.06
C ILE A 29 -4.68 6.10 2.50
N PRO A 30 -4.46 7.33 3.01
CA PRO A 30 -4.03 7.54 4.39
C PRO A 30 -5.04 7.02 5.42
N ASP A 31 -6.34 7.19 5.18
CA ASP A 31 -7.40 6.69 6.04
C ASP A 31 -7.48 5.16 6.01
N LEU A 32 -7.41 4.55 4.83
CA LEU A 32 -7.40 3.10 4.66
C LEU A 32 -6.18 2.47 5.34
N VAL A 33 -5.00 3.06 5.19
CA VAL A 33 -3.78 2.62 5.88
C VAL A 33 -3.98 2.67 7.40
N ARG A 34 -4.47 3.79 7.95
CA ARG A 34 -4.75 3.91 9.38
C ARG A 34 -5.73 2.85 9.87
N PHE A 35 -6.80 2.62 9.11
CA PHE A 35 -7.80 1.60 9.41
C PHE A 35 -7.18 0.19 9.46
N PHE A 36 -6.45 -0.22 8.42
CA PHE A 36 -5.81 -1.55 8.39
C PHE A 36 -4.75 -1.70 9.48
N LEU A 37 -3.91 -0.68 9.70
CA LEU A 37 -2.92 -0.71 10.79
C LEU A 37 -3.59 -0.88 12.15
N HIS A 38 -4.71 -0.18 12.40
CA HIS A 38 -5.46 -0.29 13.64
C HIS A 38 -6.03 -1.69 13.83
N GLU A 39 -6.72 -2.25 12.82
CA GLU A 39 -7.28 -3.60 12.89
C GLU A 39 -6.20 -4.66 13.16
N HIS A 40 -5.07 -4.58 12.46
CA HIS A 40 -3.99 -5.55 12.64
C HIS A 40 -3.20 -5.35 13.94
N ASN A 41 -3.02 -4.13 14.42
CA ASN A 41 -2.41 -3.86 15.72
C ASN A 41 -3.23 -4.46 16.86
N LEU A 42 -4.56 -4.33 16.81
CA LEU A 42 -5.48 -4.95 17.77
C LEU A 42 -5.39 -6.48 17.72
N ALA A 43 -5.34 -7.06 16.53
CA ALA A 43 -5.31 -8.52 16.35
C ALA A 43 -3.98 -9.17 16.75
N ASN A 44 -2.85 -8.44 16.67
CA ASN A 44 -1.51 -8.99 16.86
C ASN A 44 -0.77 -8.44 18.10
N GLU A 45 -1.46 -7.65 18.95
CA GLU A 45 -0.85 -6.97 20.11
C GLU A 45 0.40 -6.16 19.74
N ARG A 46 0.35 -5.48 18.59
CA ARG A 46 1.46 -4.65 18.07
C ARG A 46 1.11 -3.17 18.10
N ARG A 47 2.13 -2.34 17.90
CA ARG A 47 2.02 -0.88 17.88
C ARG A 47 2.79 -0.27 16.72
N ILE A 48 2.35 -0.59 15.50
CA ILE A 48 2.75 0.16 14.32
C ILE A 48 2.04 1.51 14.36
N GLU A 49 2.79 2.60 14.41
CA GLU A 49 2.24 3.95 14.57
C GLU A 49 1.77 4.55 13.24
N GLY A 50 2.37 4.11 12.13
CA GLY A 50 2.06 4.65 10.82
C GLY A 50 3.18 4.44 9.83
N PHE A 51 3.06 5.11 8.69
CA PHE A 51 4.06 5.13 7.63
C PHE A 51 4.83 6.44 7.66
N THR A 52 6.12 6.36 7.32
CA THR A 52 6.96 7.55 7.08
C THR A 52 6.39 8.43 5.96
N PRO A 53 6.58 9.76 6.00
CA PRO A 53 6.07 10.68 4.97
C PRO A 53 6.55 10.32 3.55
N GLU A 54 7.78 9.82 3.42
CA GLU A 54 8.36 9.36 2.17
C GLU A 54 7.60 8.15 1.63
N LEU A 55 7.34 7.17 2.51
CA LEU A 55 6.55 6.00 2.15
C LEU A 55 5.12 6.38 1.76
N MET A 56 4.48 7.27 2.53
CA MET A 56 3.13 7.77 2.22
C MET A 56 3.09 8.44 0.84
N SER A 57 4.10 9.26 0.53
CA SER A 57 4.22 9.91 -0.78
C SER A 57 4.32 8.89 -1.93
N CYS A 58 5.07 7.80 -1.73
CA CYS A 58 5.16 6.70 -2.70
C CYS A 58 3.83 5.97 -2.89
N LEU A 59 3.10 5.72 -1.80
CA LEU A 59 1.80 5.07 -1.82
C LEU A 59 0.77 5.90 -2.58
N LEU A 60 0.80 7.23 -2.44
CA LEU A 60 -0.06 8.16 -3.18
C LEU A 60 0.30 8.23 -4.68
N GLN A 61 1.56 8.04 -5.04
CA GLN A 61 2.00 8.07 -6.45
C GLN A 61 1.73 6.76 -7.18
N TYR A 62 1.61 5.64 -6.45
CA TYR A 62 1.34 4.34 -7.04
C TYR A 62 -0.11 4.22 -7.52
N ASP A 63 -0.32 3.51 -8.63
CA ASP A 63 -1.63 3.40 -9.28
C ASP A 63 -2.48 2.24 -8.76
N TRP A 64 -1.94 1.42 -7.85
CA TRP A 64 -2.66 0.32 -7.18
C TRP A 64 -3.49 -0.54 -8.15
N PRO A 65 -2.85 -1.25 -9.11
CA PRO A 65 -3.56 -2.10 -10.07
C PRO A 65 -4.39 -3.20 -9.38
N GLY A 66 -4.05 -3.60 -8.16
CA GLY A 66 -4.84 -4.52 -7.33
C GLY A 66 -5.84 -3.83 -6.38
N ASN A 67 -6.04 -2.51 -6.50
CA ASN A 67 -6.91 -1.68 -5.66
C ASN A 67 -6.66 -1.86 -4.15
N VAL A 68 -7.71 -1.76 -3.35
CA VAL A 68 -7.67 -1.91 -1.89
C VAL A 68 -7.13 -3.29 -1.46
N ARG A 69 -7.28 -4.33 -2.28
CA ARG A 69 -6.74 -5.66 -1.96
C ARG A 69 -5.21 -5.64 -1.92
N GLU A 70 -4.57 -4.93 -2.85
CA GLU A 70 -3.12 -4.80 -2.88
C GLU A 70 -2.61 -3.96 -1.71
N LEU A 71 -3.32 -2.88 -1.36
CA LEU A 71 -3.02 -2.07 -0.17
C LEU A 71 -3.14 -2.89 1.12
N ARG A 72 -4.20 -3.67 1.25
CA ARG A 72 -4.40 -4.59 2.39
C ARG A 72 -3.28 -5.62 2.46
N ASN A 73 -2.94 -6.27 1.34
CA ASN A 73 -1.86 -7.25 1.30
C ASN A 73 -0.51 -6.64 1.68
N LEU A 74 -0.22 -5.40 1.26
CA LEU A 74 0.97 -4.68 1.71
C LEU A 74 1.00 -4.56 3.23
N VAL A 75 -0.10 -4.12 3.85
CA VAL A 75 -0.21 -4.00 5.31
C VAL A 75 -0.07 -5.37 5.98
N GLU A 76 -0.75 -6.40 5.49
CA GLU A 76 -0.66 -7.77 6.03
C GLU A 76 0.79 -8.29 6.04
N VAL A 77 1.55 -8.05 4.98
CA VAL A 77 2.96 -8.46 4.92
C VAL A 77 3.82 -7.69 5.92
N LEU A 78 3.51 -6.42 6.22
CA LEU A 78 4.22 -5.66 7.26
C LEU A 78 4.02 -6.23 8.66
N PHE A 79 2.93 -6.96 8.92
CA PHE A 79 2.71 -7.62 10.20
C PHE A 79 3.43 -8.97 10.33
N VAL A 80 4.05 -9.48 9.26
CA VAL A 80 4.89 -10.69 9.32
C VAL A 80 6.17 -10.44 10.12
N ASP A 81 6.82 -9.29 9.89
CA ASP A 81 7.97 -8.82 10.66
C ASP A 81 7.80 -7.32 10.97
N PRO A 82 6.98 -6.99 11.99
CA PRO A 82 6.55 -5.62 12.22
C PRO A 82 7.68 -4.78 12.83
N PRO A 83 8.06 -3.66 12.19
CA PRO A 83 9.00 -2.73 12.78
C PRO A 83 8.36 -2.00 13.97
N PRO A 84 9.11 -1.69 15.04
CA PRO A 84 8.62 -0.84 16.11
C PRO A 84 8.43 0.61 15.61
N GLY A 85 7.24 1.18 15.82
CA GLY A 85 6.95 2.58 15.51
C GLY A 85 6.58 2.83 14.04
N LEU A 86 7.38 3.63 13.34
CA LEU A 86 7.10 4.05 11.96
C LEU A 86 7.64 3.06 10.92
N VAL A 87 6.80 2.72 9.95
CA VAL A 87 7.21 1.89 8.80
C VAL A 87 7.91 2.76 7.76
N SER A 88 9.16 2.40 7.46
CA SER A 88 9.92 2.95 6.36
C SER A 88 9.91 2.02 5.14
N LEU A 89 10.36 2.52 4.00
CA LEU A 89 10.56 1.74 2.78
C LEU A 89 11.52 0.56 2.97
N LEU A 90 12.41 0.65 3.96
CA LEU A 90 13.34 -0.43 4.28
C LEU A 90 12.63 -1.63 4.91
N ASN A 91 11.49 -1.40 5.56
CA ASN A 91 10.71 -2.45 6.22
C ASN A 91 9.72 -3.10 5.24
N LEU A 92 9.59 -2.58 4.02
CA LEU A 92 8.75 -3.19 3.00
C LEU A 92 9.43 -4.43 2.39
N PRO A 93 8.65 -5.45 2.01
CA PRO A 93 9.16 -6.56 1.20
C PRO A 93 9.73 -6.09 -0.15
N ASP A 94 10.71 -6.83 -0.67
CA ASP A 94 11.47 -6.47 -1.88
C ASP A 94 10.60 -6.23 -3.12
N SER A 95 9.48 -6.94 -3.22
CA SER A 95 8.49 -6.78 -4.30
C SER A 95 7.97 -5.35 -4.39
N PHE A 96 7.65 -4.75 -3.24
CA PHE A 96 7.16 -3.38 -3.13
C PHE A 96 8.31 -2.37 -3.07
N ARG A 97 9.42 -2.71 -2.40
CA ARG A 97 10.61 -1.84 -2.33
C ARG A 97 11.10 -1.45 -3.73
N ARG A 98 11.23 -2.41 -4.65
CA ARG A 98 11.68 -2.13 -6.04
C ARG A 98 10.69 -1.28 -6.84
N ILE A 99 9.40 -1.38 -6.53
CA ILE A 99 8.38 -0.53 -7.17
C ILE A 99 8.56 0.89 -6.65
N PHE A 100 8.55 1.09 -5.34
CA PHE A 100 8.59 2.41 -4.72
C PHE A 100 9.93 3.13 -4.89
N CYS A 101 11.06 2.43 -4.92
CA CYS A 101 12.36 3.03 -5.26
C CYS A 101 12.32 3.74 -6.63
N ARG A 102 11.67 3.15 -7.64
CA ARG A 102 11.52 3.78 -8.97
C ARG A 102 10.68 5.06 -8.92
N TYR A 103 9.72 5.17 -8.01
CA TYR A 103 8.91 6.38 -7.84
C TYR A 103 9.71 7.49 -7.15
N ILE A 104 10.58 7.15 -6.20
CA ILE A 104 11.46 8.13 -5.52
C ILE A 104 12.45 8.74 -6.50
N ASP A 105 13.10 7.91 -7.33
CA ASP A 105 14.07 8.39 -8.31
C ASP A 105 13.41 9.36 -9.29
N ARG A 106 12.18 9.05 -9.71
CA ARG A 106 11.40 9.92 -10.58
C ARG A 106 10.99 11.22 -9.88
N ALA A 107 10.40 11.15 -8.68
CA ALA A 107 9.94 12.32 -7.94
C ALA A 107 11.09 13.28 -7.58
N THR A 108 12.27 12.74 -7.28
CA THR A 108 13.48 13.52 -7.00
C THR A 108 14.00 14.17 -8.28
N ALA A 109 14.09 13.42 -9.38
CA ALA A 109 14.50 13.97 -10.67
C ALA A 109 13.54 15.05 -11.21
N GLU A 110 12.24 14.96 -10.93
CA GLU A 110 11.24 15.96 -11.32
C GLU A 110 11.37 17.25 -10.49
N ARG A 111 11.65 17.12 -9.18
CA ARG A 111 11.94 18.27 -8.29
C ARG A 111 13.22 18.99 -8.69
N ASP A 112 14.29 18.25 -8.98
CA ASP A 112 15.56 18.84 -9.40
C ASP A 112 15.43 19.58 -10.73
N ARG A 113 14.61 19.06 -11.66
CA ARG A 113 14.31 19.74 -12.94
C ARG A 113 13.54 21.04 -12.77
N ILE A 114 12.58 21.10 -11.84
CA ILE A 114 11.78 22.32 -11.60
C ILE A 114 12.64 23.39 -10.92
N ILE A 115 13.46 23.00 -9.94
CA ILE A 115 14.38 23.95 -9.27
C ILE A 115 15.44 24.44 -10.25
N ALA A 116 15.99 23.57 -11.10
CA ALA A 116 16.95 23.94 -12.14
C ALA A 116 16.33 24.77 -13.29
N ALA A 117 15.01 24.73 -13.49
CA ALA A 117 14.31 25.57 -14.47
C ALA A 117 13.91 26.94 -13.93
N LEU A 118 14.05 27.17 -12.62
CA LEU A 118 13.76 28.44 -11.94
C LEU A 118 15.03 29.26 -11.62
N TYR A 119 16.22 28.76 -11.98
CA TYR A 119 17.51 29.44 -11.88
C TYR A 119 18.17 29.52 -13.26
#